data_AF-A0A3N6NRW1-F1
#
_entry.id   AF-A0A3N6NRW1-F1
#
_cell.length_a   1.000
_cell.length_b   1.000
_cell.length_c   1.000
_cell.angle_alpha   90.00
_cell.angle_beta   90.00
_cell.angle_gamma   90.00
#
_symmetry.space_group_name_H-M   'P 1'
#
loop_
_entity.id
_entity.type
_entity.pdbx_description
1 polymer ?
#
loop_
_entity_poly.entity_id
_entity_poly.type
_entity_poly.pdbx_seq_one_letter_code
_entity_poly.pdbx_strand_id
1 'polypeptide(L)'
;MENIGRVLAYLDEQGFAENTIVVYISIKVFYLGEHGWYDKRFCMKNPFPCLLVIRYPAGVEGGQVRDELVMNLDFAPTFLDYAGVDIPEDMQGESMRTIWGGYICPRVEKKRILQLL
;
A
#
# COMPACT_ATOMS: atom_id res chain seq x y z
N MET A 1 11.39 -14.18 -6.64
CA MET A 1 11.68 -12.73 -6.83
C MET A 1 12.35 -12.41 -8.16
N GLU A 2 12.98 -13.38 -8.83
CA GLU A 2 13.68 -13.18 -10.12
C GLU A 2 12.81 -12.50 -11.21
N ASN A 3 11.55 -12.92 -11.37
CA ASN A 3 10.67 -12.31 -12.37
C ASN A 3 10.32 -10.84 -12.09
N ILE A 4 10.25 -10.44 -10.81
CA ILE A 4 10.00 -9.03 -10.45
C ILE A 4 11.21 -8.19 -10.85
N GLY A 5 12.43 -8.67 -10.55
CA GLY A 5 13.66 -8.01 -10.97
C GLY A 5 13.75 -7.84 -12.48
N ARG A 6 13.34 -8.86 -13.25
CA ARG A 6 13.29 -8.78 -14.73
C ARG A 6 12.32 -7.72 -15.25
N VAL A 7 11.13 -7.60 -14.66
CA VAL A 7 10.16 -6.57 -15.05
C VAL A 7 10.66 -5.17 -14.70
N LEU A 8 11.25 -5.00 -13.51
CA LEU A 8 11.81 -3.72 -13.08
C LEU A 8 12.99 -3.29 -13.96
N ALA A 9 13.91 -4.21 -14.26
CA ALA A 9 15.03 -3.95 -15.16
C ALA A 9 14.56 -3.54 -16.56
N TYR A 10 13.52 -4.20 -17.09
CA TYR A 10 12.94 -3.82 -18.37
C TYR A 10 12.35 -2.39 -18.35
N LEU A 11 11.64 -2.01 -17.29
CA LEU A 11 11.12 -0.64 -17.15
C LEU A 11 12.25 0.40 -17.10
N ASP A 12 13.36 0.08 -16.45
CA ASP A 12 14.54 0.95 -16.37
C ASP A 12 15.24 1.05 -17.74
N GLU A 13 15.46 -0.08 -18.42
CA GLU A 13 16.10 -0.16 -19.75
C GLU A 13 15.32 0.59 -20.83
N GLN A 14 13.99 0.55 -20.79
CA GLN A 14 13.13 1.26 -21.75
C GLN A 14 12.87 2.73 -21.37
N GLY A 15 13.38 3.19 -20.22
CA GLY A 15 13.17 4.56 -19.74
C GLY A 15 11.73 4.85 -19.26
N PHE A 16 10.92 3.82 -19.01
CA PHE A 16 9.53 3.98 -18.52
C PHE A 16 9.42 4.07 -17.01
N ALA A 17 10.50 3.80 -16.28
CA ALA A 17 10.52 3.74 -14.82
C ALA A 17 10.03 5.02 -14.14
N GLU A 18 10.38 6.20 -14.66
CA GLU A 18 9.98 7.50 -14.08
C GLU A 18 8.47 7.74 -14.17
N ASN A 19 7.81 7.25 -15.23
CA ASN A 19 6.39 7.46 -15.47
C ASN A 19 5.51 6.25 -15.10
N THR A 20 6.05 5.28 -14.37
CA THR A 20 5.34 4.05 -14.00
C THR A 20 5.24 3.92 -12.50
N ILE A 21 4.00 3.77 -11.99
CA ILE A 21 3.75 3.39 -10.60
C ILE A 21 3.80 1.87 -10.54
N VAL A 22 4.75 1.32 -9.78
CA VAL A 22 4.84 -0.11 -9.52
C VAL A 22 4.32 -0.39 -8.11
N VAL A 23 3.30 -1.22 -8.00
CA VAL A 23 2.73 -1.66 -6.72
C VAL A 23 2.98 -3.15 -6.55
N TYR A 24 3.62 -3.53 -5.46
CA TYR A 24 3.78 -4.91 -5.02
C TYR A 24 3.04 -5.11 -3.71
N ILE A 25 2.02 -5.97 -3.70
CA ILE A 25 1.19 -6.23 -2.53
C ILE A 25 1.01 -7.73 -2.28
N SER A 26 1.00 -8.10 -1.00
CA SER A 26 0.45 -9.35 -0.51
C SER A 26 -0.87 -9.07 0.23
N ILE A 27 -1.99 -9.45 -0.37
CA ILE A 27 -3.34 -9.03 0.09
C ILE A 27 -3.87 -9.76 1.33
N LYS A 28 -3.36 -10.96 1.63
CA LYS A 28 -3.74 -11.75 2.81
C LYS A 28 -2.60 -12.68 3.19
N VAL A 29 -2.29 -12.78 4.48
CA VAL A 29 -1.30 -13.74 4.98
C VAL A 29 -1.88 -15.15 5.02
N PHE A 30 -1.06 -16.16 4.71
CA PHE A 30 -1.43 -17.57 4.79
C PHE A 30 -0.91 -18.17 6.10
N TYR A 31 -1.78 -18.79 6.87
CA TYR A 31 -1.36 -19.56 8.03
C TYR A 31 -0.77 -20.89 7.57
N LEU A 32 0.48 -21.16 7.93
CA LEU A 32 1.18 -22.42 7.66
C LEU A 32 1.24 -23.33 8.89
N GLY A 33 0.15 -23.42 9.67
CA GLY A 33 0.08 -24.26 10.87
C GLY A 33 0.29 -23.50 12.19
N GLU A 34 0.46 -22.18 12.12
CA GLU A 34 0.41 -21.32 13.31
C GLU A 34 -0.94 -21.47 14.00
N HIS A 35 -0.93 -21.62 15.32
CA HIS A 35 -2.12 -21.93 16.12
C HIS A 35 -2.90 -23.19 15.69
N GLY A 36 -2.28 -24.10 14.93
CA GLY A 36 -2.93 -25.31 14.41
C GLY A 36 -3.89 -25.06 13.25
N TRP A 37 -3.84 -23.87 12.63
CA TRP A 37 -4.73 -23.48 11.54
C TRP A 37 -4.04 -23.44 10.19
N TYR A 38 -4.81 -23.76 9.15
CA TYR A 38 -4.38 -23.77 7.75
C TYR A 38 -5.45 -23.09 6.88
N ASP A 39 -5.39 -21.76 6.77
CA ASP A 39 -6.25 -20.96 5.87
C ASP A 39 -5.80 -19.48 5.88
N LYS A 40 -6.59 -18.56 5.31
CA LYS A 40 -6.48 -17.09 5.46
C LYS A 40 -7.75 -16.45 6.03
N ARG A 41 -8.71 -17.25 6.49
CA ARG A 41 -10.10 -16.80 6.74
C ARG A 41 -10.31 -16.17 8.11
N PHE A 42 -9.42 -16.41 9.05
CA PHE A 42 -9.58 -15.95 10.43
C PHE A 42 -8.99 -14.54 10.60
N CYS A 43 -9.78 -13.64 11.19
CA CYS A 43 -9.30 -12.35 11.65
C CYS A 43 -8.70 -12.52 13.04
N MET A 44 -7.37 -12.70 13.10
CA MET A 44 -6.66 -12.84 14.36
C MET A 44 -6.40 -11.49 15.03
N LYS A 45 -6.21 -11.51 16.36
CA LYS A 45 -5.89 -10.32 17.16
C LYS A 45 -4.52 -9.74 16.81
N ASN A 46 -3.59 -10.59 16.36
CA ASN A 46 -2.28 -10.21 15.83
C ASN A 46 -2.11 -10.86 14.45
N PRO A 47 -2.73 -10.30 13.40
CA PRO A 47 -2.49 -10.77 12.05
C PRO A 47 -1.07 -10.41 11.65
N PHE A 48 -0.43 -11.26 10.85
CA PHE A 48 0.80 -10.86 10.17
C PHE A 48 0.50 -9.67 9.26
N PRO A 49 1.37 -8.64 9.27
CA PRO A 49 1.17 -7.48 8.40
C PRO A 49 1.22 -7.93 6.94
N CYS A 50 0.26 -7.43 6.16
CA CYS A 50 0.30 -7.55 4.72
C CYS A 50 1.42 -6.65 4.17
N LEU A 51 2.25 -7.19 3.29
CA LEU A 51 3.33 -6.42 2.68
C LEU A 51 2.76 -5.55 1.55
N LEU A 52 3.05 -4.25 1.60
CA LEU A 52 2.81 -3.31 0.52
C LEU A 52 4.10 -2.54 0.24
N VAL A 53 4.58 -2.59 -1.00
CA VAL A 53 5.74 -1.85 -1.48
C VAL A 53 5.37 -1.13 -2.75
N ILE A 54 5.69 0.16 -2.83
CA ILE A 54 5.33 1.02 -3.95
C ILE A 54 6.58 1.74 -4.43
N ARG A 55 6.75 1.80 -5.76
CA ARG A 55 7.82 2.55 -6.43
C ARG A 55 7.19 3.50 -7.43
N TYR A 56 7.44 4.79 -7.26
CA TYR A 56 7.09 5.82 -8.25
C TYR A 56 8.11 6.97 -8.19
N PRO A 57 9.22 6.90 -8.94
CA PRO A 57 10.34 7.82 -8.82
C PRO A 57 9.98 9.29 -9.06
N ALA A 58 9.05 9.58 -9.98
CA ALA A 58 8.68 10.96 -10.30
C ALA A 58 7.87 11.69 -9.22
N GLY A 59 7.27 10.98 -8.26
CA GLY A 59 6.39 11.59 -7.27
C GLY A 59 6.50 11.08 -5.84
N VAL A 60 7.35 10.07 -5.59
CA VAL A 60 7.57 9.50 -4.25
C VAL A 60 9.06 9.28 -4.05
N GLU A 61 9.58 9.90 -2.99
CA GLU A 61 10.97 9.69 -2.58
C GLU A 61 11.16 8.24 -2.10
N GLY A 62 12.20 7.57 -2.60
CA GLY A 62 12.52 6.19 -2.24
C GLY A 62 13.03 6.04 -0.80
N GLY A 63 12.99 4.81 -0.29
CA GLY A 63 13.57 4.46 1.02
C GLY A 63 12.71 4.86 2.24
N GLN A 64 11.50 5.37 2.00
CA GLN A 64 10.57 5.71 3.07
C GLN A 64 9.83 4.47 3.59
N VAL A 65 9.58 4.46 4.90
CA VAL A 65 8.72 3.48 5.59
C VAL A 65 7.59 4.25 6.26
N ARG A 66 6.37 3.73 6.15
CA ARG A 66 5.12 4.37 6.55
C ARG A 66 4.30 3.38 7.40
N ASP A 67 3.75 3.88 8.50
CA ASP A 67 2.97 3.09 9.48
C ASP A 67 1.47 3.43 9.41
N GLU A 68 1.07 4.32 8.50
CA GLU A 68 -0.31 4.68 8.24
C GLU A 68 -1.11 3.45 7.81
N LEU A 69 -2.33 3.32 8.34
CA LEU A 69 -3.22 2.23 7.99
C LEU A 69 -3.73 2.41 6.56
N VAL A 70 -3.48 1.42 5.72
CA VAL A 70 -3.96 1.34 4.34
C VAL A 70 -4.77 0.08 4.12
N MET A 71 -5.76 0.17 3.23
CA MET A 71 -6.65 -0.93 2.88
C MET A 71 -6.64 -1.17 1.37
N ASN A 72 -7.09 -2.35 0.95
CA ASN A 72 -7.21 -2.67 -0.47
C ASN A 72 -8.21 -1.76 -1.22
N LEU A 73 -9.11 -1.09 -0.51
CA LEU A 73 -10.06 -0.14 -1.09
C LEU A 73 -9.39 1.14 -1.58
N ASP A 74 -8.20 1.47 -1.05
CA ASP A 74 -7.49 2.73 -1.33
C ASP A 74 -6.80 2.70 -2.71
N PHE A 75 -6.61 1.53 -3.32
CA PHE A 75 -5.97 1.42 -4.64
C PHE A 75 -6.75 2.09 -5.76
N ALA A 76 -8.07 1.85 -5.82
CA ALA A 76 -8.92 2.42 -6.86
C ALA A 76 -8.90 3.96 -6.87
N PRO A 77 -9.20 4.67 -5.75
CA PRO A 77 -9.13 6.12 -5.73
C PRO A 77 -7.71 6.65 -5.97
N THR A 78 -6.68 5.93 -5.53
CA THR A 78 -5.29 6.31 -5.81
C THR A 78 -4.98 6.29 -7.31
N PHE A 79 -5.39 5.24 -8.03
CA PHE A 79 -5.15 5.17 -9.48
C PHE A 79 -5.93 6.24 -10.26
N LEU A 80 -7.15 6.56 -9.84
CA LEU A 80 -7.94 7.65 -10.43
C LEU A 80 -7.27 9.01 -10.22
N ASP A 81 -6.78 9.28 -9.00
CA ASP A 81 -6.05 10.50 -8.66
C ASP A 81 -4.78 10.67 -9.52
N TYR A 82 -3.99 9.61 -9.69
CA TYR A 82 -2.81 9.65 -10.56
C TYR A 82 -3.14 9.73 -12.05
N ALA A 83 -4.31 9.22 -12.48
CA ALA A 83 -4.81 9.36 -13.85
C ALA A 83 -5.44 10.73 -14.12
N GLY A 84 -5.64 11.58 -13.10
CA GLY A 84 -6.33 12.86 -13.23
C GLY A 84 -7.83 12.71 -13.52
N VAL A 85 -8.43 11.62 -13.06
CA VAL A 85 -9.86 11.34 -13.19
C VAL A 85 -10.56 11.62 -11.86
N ASP A 86 -11.75 12.22 -11.92
CA ASP A 86 -12.55 12.48 -10.73
C ASP A 86 -12.88 11.19 -9.97
N ILE A 87 -12.68 11.21 -8.66
CA ILE A 87 -12.98 10.07 -7.78
C ILE A 87 -14.48 10.10 -7.45
N PRO A 88 -15.24 9.04 -7.74
CA PRO A 88 -16.65 8.97 -7.39
C PRO A 88 -16.89 9.09 -5.87
N GLU A 89 -17.94 9.81 -5.47
CA GLU A 89 -18.27 10.05 -4.06
C GLU A 89 -18.68 8.79 -3.28
N ASP A 90 -19.07 7.72 -3.98
CA ASP A 90 -19.46 6.43 -3.39
C ASP A 90 -18.25 5.51 -3.12
N MET A 91 -17.04 5.89 -3.55
CA MET A 91 -15.83 5.17 -3.17
C MET A 91 -15.54 5.34 -1.67
N GLN A 92 -15.32 4.21 -1.00
CA GLN A 92 -15.07 4.17 0.44
C GLN A 92 -13.58 4.28 0.81
N GLY A 93 -12.69 4.05 -0.15
CA GLY A 93 -11.25 4.22 0.04
C GLY A 93 -10.82 5.67 -0.16
N GLU A 94 -9.61 5.99 0.30
CA GLU A 94 -9.00 7.31 0.11
C GLU A 94 -7.73 7.21 -0.76
N SER A 95 -7.42 8.26 -1.53
CA SER A 95 -6.19 8.28 -2.32
C SER A 95 -4.96 8.32 -1.42
N MET A 96 -4.05 7.37 -1.63
CA MET A 96 -2.77 7.26 -0.93
C MET A 96 -1.75 8.32 -1.38
N ARG A 97 -2.05 9.13 -2.42
CA ARG A 97 -1.16 10.21 -2.85
C ARG A 97 -0.81 11.16 -1.69
N THR A 98 -1.77 11.39 -0.79
CA THR A 98 -1.58 12.24 0.39
C THR A 98 -0.45 11.74 1.30
N ILE A 99 -0.47 10.43 1.62
CA ILE A 99 0.53 9.80 2.50
C ILE A 99 1.90 9.60 1.81
N TRP A 100 1.93 9.44 0.48
CA TRP A 100 3.19 9.29 -0.27
C TRP A 100 3.93 10.62 -0.47
N GLY A 101 3.18 11.72 -0.64
CA GLY A 101 3.72 13.06 -0.90
C GLY A 101 4.04 13.91 0.33
N GLY A 102 4.04 13.32 1.54
CA GLY A 102 4.33 14.05 2.78
C GLY A 102 3.21 14.96 3.28
N TYR A 103 1.98 14.83 2.79
CA TYR A 103 0.83 15.55 3.32
C TYR A 103 0.10 14.71 4.38
N ILE A 104 -0.01 15.26 5.59
CA ILE A 104 -0.82 14.70 6.66
C ILE A 104 -2.29 14.83 6.26
N CYS A 105 -2.97 13.70 6.02
CA CYS A 105 -4.43 13.70 5.88
C CYS A 105 -5.05 14.24 7.19
N PRO A 106 -5.96 15.24 7.16
CA PRO A 106 -6.55 15.81 8.37
C PRO A 106 -7.48 14.86 9.15
N ARG A 107 -7.59 13.58 8.78
CA ARG A 107 -8.58 12.66 9.33
C ARG A 107 -7.95 11.51 10.11
N VAL A 108 -7.41 11.84 11.28
CA VAL A 108 -7.26 10.86 12.36
C VAL A 108 -7.79 11.48 13.65
N GLU A 109 -9.03 11.13 14.00
CA GLU A 109 -9.52 11.33 15.37
C GLU A 109 -8.60 10.53 16.32
N LYS A 110 -7.71 11.25 16.99
CA LYS A 110 -6.97 10.76 18.15
C LYS A 110 -7.94 10.28 19.21
N LYS A 111 -8.11 8.97 19.36
CA LYS A 111 -8.48 8.38 20.66
C LYS A 111 -7.67 7.13 20.97
N ARG A 112 -6.69 7.36 21.86
CA ARG A 112 -6.10 6.45 22.86
C ARG A 112 -5.48 5.16 22.32
N ILE A 113 -4.13 5.10 22.37
CA ILE A 113 -3.35 4.19 23.22
C ILE A 113 -1.94 4.83 23.32
N LEU A 114 -1.79 5.74 24.28
CA LEU A 114 -0.50 6.14 24.87
C LEU A 114 -0.73 6.13 26.39
N GLN A 115 -0.96 4.93 26.90
CA GLN A 115 -0.74 4.53 28.28
C GLN A 115 -0.39 3.06 28.19
N LEU A 116 0.84 2.70 28.57
CA LEU A 116 1.45 1.37 28.53
C LEU A 116 2.16 1.00 27.21
N LEU A 117 3.15 1.80 26.80
CA LEU A 117 4.57 1.41 26.71
C LEU A 117 5.40 2.56 26.12
#